data_AF-A0A534JJR5-F1
#
_entry.id   AF-A0A534JJR5-F1
#
_cell.length_a   1.000
_cell.length_b   1.000
_cell.length_c   1.000
_cell.angle_alpha   90.00
_cell.angle_beta   90.00
_cell.angle_gamma   90.00
#
_symmetry.space_group_name_H-M   'P 1'
#
loop_
_entity.id
_entity.type
_entity.pdbx_description
1 polymer ?
#
loop_
_entity_poly.entity_id
_entity_poly.type
_entity_poly.pdbx_seq_one_letter_code
_entity_poly.pdbx_strand_id
1 'polypeptide(L)'
;MPADDEDAFTVGSISLANQPAVIPLGNFIGDVSPASSVWPDFIAAIREDVTAKQSVAYLYVGGPSPSNFVVDDTTPALKIPGLILSASGDRRAIVATPGDYNHDGRDDLAVAITRLPGATTAVDKEGVYILFGRPTPWSGELDLVANADVVITGMTGAASVANAGDINGDGIDDLVIGDQGGNFASVFYGRGDWSVGATPLLTADFSAAGAPSLDGFVIDNAVPSGAPPEQVPGLWHLTARRATESGHTAPHSLYFGVDATGNYNVGQTAGQVTSPVISLAGVSGAELSFNYVLLTEPSADFDRAEVQLSVDGAAYTPVMSRTLTGNALLSNTASWTNATFNLAAYRGHSVQFRFAFDTVDAFANAFEGWYIDDVVVRRFFDVANPDVKFTNPVGTVSSVAGVGDVNGDGRDDLAVLRSGAGADDRVWIVFGRAAGSPFIPPTMSLDATGVAGATVTTTSDFNLTGYVVRPAGDVDNDGRHDVLVSGTDTSYLLLGSTLTGPVALVPTGLRIPAGGVVGLGNVNAAGGDR
;
A
#
# COMPACT_ATOMS: atom_id res chain seq x y z
N MET A 1 -26.27 -9.45 32.74
CA MET A 1 -27.74 -9.44 32.57
C MET A 1 -28.02 -10.14 31.24
N PRO A 2 -29.11 -10.90 31.07
CA PRO A 2 -29.50 -11.27 29.71
C PRO A 2 -29.77 -9.96 28.96
N ALA A 3 -29.22 -9.79 27.76
CA ALA A 3 -29.58 -8.68 26.88
C ALA A 3 -31.11 -8.71 26.73
N ASP A 4 -31.79 -7.66 27.20
CA ASP A 4 -33.19 -7.48 26.84
C ASP A 4 -33.26 -6.90 25.41
N ASP A 5 -34.44 -6.93 24.80
CA ASP A 5 -34.65 -6.46 23.43
C ASP A 5 -34.29 -4.95 23.24
N GLU A 6 -33.89 -4.21 24.29
CA GLU A 6 -33.47 -2.81 24.19
C GLU A 6 -31.99 -2.63 23.81
N ASP A 7 -31.15 -3.67 23.90
CA ASP A 7 -29.72 -3.63 23.51
C ASP A 7 -29.46 -4.09 22.07
N ALA A 8 -30.50 -4.54 21.35
CA ALA A 8 -30.39 -5.03 19.98
C ALA A 8 -30.98 -4.03 18.97
N PHE A 9 -30.27 -3.80 17.86
CA PHE A 9 -30.78 -3.04 16.72
C PHE A 9 -30.68 -3.84 15.43
N THR A 10 -31.52 -3.49 14.45
CA THR A 10 -31.56 -4.17 13.16
C THR A 10 -30.84 -3.36 12.10
N VAL A 11 -30.01 -4.04 11.30
CA VAL A 11 -29.51 -3.52 10.03
C VAL A 11 -30.34 -4.10 8.89
N GLY A 12 -31.10 -3.23 8.23
CA GLY A 12 -31.87 -3.54 7.02
C GLY A 12 -31.20 -3.00 5.76
N SER A 13 -31.76 -3.34 4.60
CA SER A 13 -31.32 -2.81 3.30
C SER A 13 -32.51 -2.65 2.37
N ILE A 14 -32.51 -1.59 1.57
CA ILE A 14 -33.51 -1.40 0.50
C ILE A 14 -33.25 -2.33 -0.71
N SER A 15 -32.06 -2.94 -0.79
CA SER A 15 -31.64 -3.84 -1.86
C SER A 15 -31.34 -5.23 -1.31
N LEU A 16 -31.96 -6.26 -1.90
CA LEU A 16 -31.68 -7.67 -1.57
C LEU A 16 -30.30 -8.14 -2.04
N ALA A 17 -29.61 -7.35 -2.88
CA ALA A 17 -28.25 -7.67 -3.30
C ALA A 17 -27.19 -7.34 -2.22
N ASN A 18 -27.57 -6.55 -1.20
CA ASN A 18 -26.70 -6.22 -0.08
C ASN A 18 -26.78 -7.34 0.96
N GLN A 19 -25.72 -8.14 1.06
CA GLN A 19 -25.63 -9.24 2.01
C GLN A 19 -25.14 -8.72 3.37
N PRO A 20 -25.78 -9.06 4.49
CA PRO A 20 -25.33 -8.66 5.82
C PRO A 20 -23.89 -9.13 6.09
N ALA A 21 -23.09 -8.26 6.68
CA ALA A 21 -21.73 -8.54 7.14
C ALA A 21 -21.48 -7.80 8.45
N VAL A 22 -20.51 -8.28 9.24
CA VAL A 22 -20.00 -7.56 10.42
C VAL A 22 -18.49 -7.67 10.39
N ILE A 23 -17.84 -6.63 9.87
CA ILE A 23 -16.38 -6.51 9.85
C ILE A 23 -16.03 -5.27 10.65
N PRO A 24 -15.36 -5.40 11.81
CA PRO A 24 -14.98 -4.26 12.65
C PRO A 24 -14.11 -3.26 11.88
N LEU A 25 -14.36 -1.98 12.11
CA LEU A 25 -13.55 -0.88 11.60
C LEU A 25 -12.99 0.01 12.72
N GLY A 26 -13.21 -0.35 13.99
CA GLY A 26 -12.70 0.45 15.10
C GLY A 26 -13.38 1.82 15.15
N ASN A 27 -12.69 2.90 15.51
CA ASN A 27 -13.20 4.28 15.49
C ASN A 27 -12.85 5.05 14.20
N PHE A 28 -12.90 4.37 13.05
CA PHE A 28 -12.52 4.91 11.75
C PHE A 28 -13.21 6.23 11.37
N ILE A 29 -14.45 6.47 11.81
CA ILE A 29 -15.20 7.71 11.61
C ILE A 29 -15.69 8.27 12.95
N GLY A 30 -15.66 9.60 13.12
CA GLY A 30 -16.38 10.26 14.22
C GLY A 30 -15.50 11.18 15.05
N ASP A 31 -15.44 11.05 16.37
CA ASP A 31 -14.55 11.83 17.25
C ASP A 31 -13.45 10.92 17.84
N VAL A 32 -12.30 11.51 18.20
CA VAL A 32 -11.22 10.82 18.94
C VAL A 32 -11.20 11.18 20.43
N SER A 33 -11.94 12.23 20.82
CA SER A 33 -11.98 12.72 22.19
C SER A 33 -13.24 13.58 22.43
N PRO A 34 -13.83 13.55 23.64
CA PRO A 34 -13.44 12.69 24.78
C PRO A 34 -13.73 11.20 24.51
N ALA A 35 -13.14 10.29 25.29
CA ALA A 35 -13.36 8.84 25.12
C ALA A 35 -14.84 8.40 25.18
N SER A 36 -15.73 9.23 25.73
CA SER A 36 -17.18 9.02 25.74
C SER A 36 -17.90 9.36 24.42
N SER A 37 -17.20 9.92 23.44
CA SER A 37 -17.73 10.21 22.09
C SER A 37 -17.09 9.35 21.00
N VAL A 38 -16.21 8.43 21.37
CA VAL A 38 -15.57 7.46 20.47
C VAL A 38 -16.45 6.21 20.41
N TRP A 39 -16.90 5.84 19.21
CA TRP A 39 -17.81 4.72 19.00
C TRP A 39 -17.27 3.79 17.92
N PRO A 40 -17.54 2.48 18.01
CA PRO A 40 -17.08 1.53 17.01
C PRO A 40 -17.94 1.61 15.74
N ASP A 41 -17.26 1.55 14.61
CA ASP A 41 -17.78 1.41 13.26
C ASP A 41 -17.60 -0.01 12.75
N PHE A 42 -18.40 -0.39 11.76
CA PHE A 42 -18.23 -1.68 11.09
C PHE A 42 -18.82 -1.66 9.68
N ILE A 43 -18.32 -2.56 8.81
CA ILE A 43 -19.00 -2.89 7.55
C ILE A 43 -20.24 -3.72 7.89
N ALA A 44 -21.41 -3.17 7.58
CA ALA A 44 -22.71 -3.71 7.94
C ALA A 44 -23.36 -4.55 6.82
N ALA A 45 -23.00 -4.26 5.56
CA ALA A 45 -23.44 -5.03 4.42
C ALA A 45 -22.42 -4.96 3.27
N ILE A 46 -22.41 -5.99 2.42
CA ILE A 46 -21.56 -6.06 1.23
C ILE A 46 -22.43 -6.41 0.03
N ARG A 47 -22.28 -5.67 -1.05
CA ARG A 47 -22.84 -5.99 -2.38
C ARG A 47 -21.72 -6.37 -3.31
N GLU A 48 -21.78 -7.57 -3.88
CA GLU A 48 -20.79 -8.04 -4.85
C GLU A 48 -21.33 -8.00 -6.28
N ASP A 49 -20.53 -7.47 -7.20
CA ASP A 49 -20.64 -7.74 -8.63
C ASP A 49 -19.55 -8.75 -9.01
N VAL A 50 -19.94 -10.02 -9.06
CA VAL A 50 -19.03 -11.13 -9.41
C VAL A 50 -18.51 -11.06 -10.84
N THR A 51 -19.22 -10.38 -11.75
CA THR A 51 -18.81 -10.24 -13.15
C THR A 51 -17.74 -9.16 -13.28
N ALA A 52 -17.96 -8.02 -12.62
CA ALA A 52 -16.97 -6.94 -12.54
C ALA A 52 -15.83 -7.25 -11.55
N LYS A 53 -16.01 -8.26 -10.68
CA LYS A 53 -15.10 -8.65 -9.60
C LYS A 53 -14.89 -7.50 -8.60
N GLN A 54 -15.99 -6.85 -8.24
CA GLN A 54 -16.00 -5.69 -7.33
C GLN A 54 -16.96 -5.91 -6.17
N SER A 55 -16.63 -5.32 -5.02
CA SER A 55 -17.51 -5.23 -3.86
C SER A 55 -17.83 -3.78 -3.56
N VAL A 56 -19.01 -3.52 -3.02
CA VAL A 56 -19.36 -2.28 -2.33
C VAL A 56 -19.65 -2.65 -0.88
N ALA A 57 -18.82 -2.17 0.04
CA ALA A 57 -18.94 -2.37 1.47
C ALA A 57 -19.63 -1.16 2.11
N TYR A 58 -20.79 -1.36 2.73
CA TYR A 58 -21.58 -0.31 3.38
C TYR A 58 -21.24 -0.22 4.86
N LEU A 59 -20.92 0.99 5.32
CA LEU A 59 -20.46 1.24 6.68
C LEU A 59 -21.64 1.65 7.57
N TYR A 60 -21.66 1.10 8.77
CA TYR A 60 -22.40 1.65 9.89
C TYR A 60 -21.45 2.54 10.69
N VAL A 61 -21.86 3.78 10.91
CA VAL A 61 -21.12 4.75 11.73
C VAL A 61 -21.70 4.74 13.15
N GLY A 62 -20.86 4.44 14.13
CA GLY A 62 -21.20 4.34 15.53
C GLY A 62 -21.70 5.67 16.12
N GLY A 63 -22.47 5.57 17.20
CA GLY A 63 -22.99 6.74 17.89
C GLY A 63 -23.47 6.41 19.31
N PRO A 64 -23.88 7.43 20.09
CA PRO A 64 -24.21 7.29 21.50
C PRO A 64 -25.47 6.46 21.79
N SER A 65 -26.23 6.10 20.76
CA SER A 65 -27.40 5.24 20.88
C SER A 65 -27.52 4.41 19.61
N PRO A 66 -27.10 3.13 19.63
CA PRO A 66 -27.31 2.23 18.51
C PRO A 66 -28.80 2.17 18.17
N SER A 67 -29.12 2.34 16.89
CA SER A 67 -30.50 2.37 16.42
C SER A 67 -30.64 1.59 15.13
N ASN A 68 -31.86 1.17 14.83
CA ASN A 68 -32.17 0.53 13.56
C ASN A 68 -31.66 1.36 12.39
N PHE A 69 -30.95 0.71 11.49
CA PHE A 69 -30.24 1.33 10.38
C PHE A 69 -30.68 0.64 9.09
N VAL A 70 -30.88 1.42 8.02
CA VAL A 70 -31.26 0.88 6.71
C VAL A 70 -30.25 1.37 5.70
N VAL A 71 -29.56 0.42 5.05
CA VAL A 71 -28.64 0.72 3.96
C VAL A 71 -29.42 1.25 2.75
N ASP A 72 -28.99 2.41 2.25
CA ASP A 72 -29.50 3.11 1.07
C ASP A 72 -28.37 3.78 0.25
N ASP A 73 -28.74 4.55 -0.78
CA ASP A 73 -27.78 5.18 -1.69
C ASP A 73 -26.98 6.35 -1.05
N THR A 74 -27.38 6.82 0.13
CA THR A 74 -26.66 7.86 0.88
C THR A 74 -25.71 7.29 1.92
N THR A 75 -25.90 6.01 2.27
CA THR A 75 -25.06 5.29 3.23
C THR A 75 -23.57 5.36 2.80
N PRO A 76 -22.65 5.74 3.71
CA PRO A 76 -21.23 5.71 3.42
C PRO A 76 -20.82 4.30 2.98
N ALA A 77 -20.23 4.20 1.80
CA ALA A 77 -19.82 2.91 1.23
C ALA A 77 -18.44 3.02 0.59
N LEU A 78 -17.71 1.90 0.57
CA LEU A 78 -16.41 1.76 -0.06
C LEU A 78 -16.52 0.81 -1.26
N LYS A 79 -16.21 1.32 -2.44
CA LYS A 79 -16.12 0.54 -3.68
C LYS A 79 -14.72 -0.05 -3.82
N ILE A 80 -14.64 -1.37 -3.91
CA ILE A 80 -13.41 -2.14 -3.82
C ILE A 80 -13.32 -3.05 -5.05
N PRO A 81 -12.25 -2.97 -5.87
CA PRO A 81 -12.03 -3.88 -6.99
C PRO A 81 -11.51 -5.25 -6.53
N GLY A 82 -12.32 -5.96 -5.74
CA GLY A 82 -12.12 -7.34 -5.32
C GLY A 82 -13.37 -7.87 -4.61
N LEU A 83 -13.57 -9.18 -4.65
CA LEU A 83 -14.67 -9.85 -3.96
C LEU A 83 -14.29 -10.14 -2.50
N ILE A 84 -15.12 -9.72 -1.55
CA ILE A 84 -14.89 -9.91 -0.10
C ILE A 84 -15.49 -11.23 0.39
N LEU A 85 -16.71 -11.53 -0.05
CA LEU A 85 -17.48 -12.70 0.38
C LEU A 85 -17.19 -13.91 -0.51
N SER A 86 -17.11 -13.68 -1.83
CA SER A 86 -16.94 -14.76 -2.80
C SER A 86 -15.48 -15.05 -3.09
N ALA A 87 -15.07 -16.31 -2.96
CA ALA A 87 -13.74 -16.79 -3.37
C ALA A 87 -13.70 -17.17 -4.87
N SER A 88 -14.26 -16.33 -5.75
CA SER A 88 -14.34 -16.59 -7.19
C SER A 88 -13.58 -15.54 -8.01
N GLY A 89 -13.33 -15.82 -9.29
CA GLY A 89 -12.57 -14.91 -10.16
C GLY A 89 -11.05 -15.07 -10.00
N ASP A 90 -10.31 -14.02 -10.33
CA ASP A 90 -8.84 -13.99 -10.24
C ASP A 90 -8.34 -13.25 -8.98
N ARG A 91 -9.17 -12.42 -8.37
CA ARG A 91 -8.83 -11.55 -7.24
C ARG A 91 -9.90 -11.55 -6.14
N ARG A 92 -9.47 -11.27 -4.92
CA ARG A 92 -10.32 -11.06 -3.73
C ARG A 92 -9.88 -9.80 -2.98
N ALA A 93 -10.73 -9.30 -2.10
CA ALA A 93 -10.43 -8.25 -1.15
C ALA A 93 -10.39 -8.80 0.28
N ILE A 94 -9.36 -8.44 1.04
CA ILE A 94 -9.23 -8.77 2.46
C ILE A 94 -9.19 -7.46 3.24
N VAL A 95 -10.12 -7.28 4.16
CA VAL A 95 -10.13 -6.16 5.11
C VAL A 95 -9.33 -6.59 6.34
N ALA A 96 -8.28 -5.85 6.67
CA ALA A 96 -7.50 -6.08 7.88
C ALA A 96 -8.32 -5.68 9.12
N THR A 97 -7.88 -6.15 10.29
CA THR A 97 -8.33 -5.56 11.55
C THR A 97 -7.96 -4.07 11.60
N PRO A 98 -8.77 -3.23 12.24
CA PRO A 98 -8.50 -1.80 12.38
C PRO A 98 -7.22 -1.55 13.19
N GLY A 99 -6.57 -0.41 12.94
CA GLY A 99 -5.44 0.08 13.72
C GLY A 99 -5.06 1.51 13.35
N ASP A 100 -4.53 2.29 14.28
CA ASP A 100 -4.12 3.68 14.05
C ASP A 100 -2.68 3.73 13.51
N TYR A 101 -2.54 3.61 12.19
CA TYR A 101 -1.23 3.56 11.56
C TYR A 101 -0.59 4.95 11.49
N ASN A 102 -1.37 6.04 11.47
CA ASN A 102 -0.86 7.40 11.33
C ASN A 102 -0.78 8.20 12.65
N HIS A 103 -1.21 7.59 13.76
CA HIS A 103 -1.24 8.16 15.10
C HIS A 103 -2.07 9.46 15.18
N ASP A 104 -3.22 9.50 14.51
CA ASP A 104 -4.18 10.61 14.58
C ASP A 104 -5.30 10.40 15.63
N GLY A 105 -5.29 9.24 16.29
CA GLY A 105 -6.26 8.81 17.29
C GLY A 105 -7.47 8.10 16.71
N ARG A 106 -7.50 7.86 15.40
CA ARG A 106 -8.52 7.06 14.71
C ARG A 106 -7.89 5.79 14.16
N ASP A 107 -8.64 4.73 14.26
CA ASP A 107 -8.36 3.52 13.52
C ASP A 107 -8.41 3.80 12.02
N ASP A 108 -7.47 3.21 11.30
CA ASP A 108 -7.34 3.26 9.86
C ASP A 108 -7.78 1.93 9.24
N LEU A 109 -8.16 1.99 7.97
CA LEU A 109 -8.67 0.86 7.21
C LEU A 109 -7.65 0.39 6.17
N ALA A 110 -7.04 -0.78 6.40
CA ALA A 110 -6.21 -1.46 5.39
C ALA A 110 -7.00 -2.53 4.63
N VAL A 111 -6.97 -2.46 3.29
CA VAL A 111 -7.64 -3.41 2.40
C VAL A 111 -6.65 -3.95 1.37
N ALA A 112 -6.42 -5.27 1.39
CA ALA A 112 -5.64 -5.95 0.38
C ALA A 112 -6.52 -6.37 -0.80
N ILE A 113 -6.21 -5.87 -2.00
CA ILE A 113 -6.68 -6.45 -3.27
C ILE A 113 -5.61 -7.42 -3.74
N THR A 114 -5.94 -8.70 -3.74
CA THR A 114 -4.96 -9.76 -3.92
C THR A 114 -5.47 -10.87 -4.83
N ARG A 115 -4.56 -11.53 -5.52
CA ARG A 115 -4.77 -12.86 -6.13
C ARG A 115 -5.39 -13.87 -5.16
N LEU A 116 -6.08 -14.86 -5.70
CA LEU A 116 -6.45 -16.07 -4.95
C LEU A 116 -5.19 -16.93 -4.64
N PRO A 117 -5.20 -17.70 -3.52
CA PRO A 117 -4.10 -18.59 -3.18
C PRO A 117 -3.69 -19.52 -4.34
N GLY A 118 -2.38 -19.62 -4.60
CA GLY A 118 -1.81 -20.44 -5.67
C GLY A 118 -1.82 -19.80 -7.07
N ALA A 119 -2.45 -18.65 -7.27
CA ALA A 119 -2.36 -17.92 -8.54
C ALA A 119 -1.02 -17.17 -8.66
N THR A 120 -0.43 -17.20 -9.86
CA THR A 120 0.90 -16.61 -10.14
C THR A 120 0.84 -15.38 -11.05
N THR A 121 -0.33 -15.06 -11.61
CA THR A 121 -0.51 -13.94 -12.53
C THR A 121 -1.01 -12.71 -11.80
N ALA A 122 -0.36 -11.56 -12.00
CA ALA A 122 -0.83 -10.27 -11.47
C ALA A 122 -2.27 -9.97 -11.82
N VAL A 123 -2.99 -9.47 -10.82
CA VAL A 123 -4.36 -8.98 -10.98
C VAL A 123 -4.35 -7.48 -11.04
N ASP A 124 -5.35 -6.92 -11.71
CA ASP A 124 -5.50 -5.48 -11.78
C ASP A 124 -5.76 -4.87 -10.38
N LYS A 125 -5.16 -3.70 -10.13
CA LYS A 125 -5.17 -3.00 -8.84
C LYS A 125 -4.65 -3.80 -7.64
N GLU A 126 -3.80 -4.80 -7.86
CA GLU A 126 -3.17 -5.53 -6.76
C GLU A 126 -2.34 -4.61 -5.85
N GLY A 127 -2.60 -4.68 -4.55
CA GLY A 127 -2.06 -3.74 -3.57
C GLY A 127 -2.73 -3.88 -2.21
N VAL A 128 -2.07 -3.36 -1.17
CA VAL A 128 -2.71 -3.04 0.10
C VAL A 128 -2.92 -1.54 0.15
N TYR A 129 -4.17 -1.14 0.33
CA TYR A 129 -4.60 0.24 0.32
C TYR A 129 -5.02 0.62 1.73
N ILE A 130 -4.41 1.65 2.29
CA ILE A 130 -4.79 2.18 3.60
C ILE A 130 -5.60 3.45 3.35
N LEU A 131 -6.76 3.55 4.00
CA LEU A 131 -7.50 4.78 4.18
C LEU A 131 -7.35 5.21 5.63
N PHE A 132 -7.03 6.48 5.85
CA PHE A 132 -6.98 7.03 7.19
C PHE A 132 -8.37 7.35 7.73
N GLY A 133 -8.50 7.19 9.04
CA GLY A 133 -9.71 7.54 9.77
C GLY A 133 -10.10 9.00 9.54
N ARG A 134 -11.40 9.30 9.61
CA ARG A 134 -11.94 10.62 9.24
C ARG A 134 -12.87 11.19 10.29
N PRO A 135 -12.88 12.52 10.50
CA PRO A 135 -13.81 13.13 11.45
C PRO A 135 -15.27 13.10 10.99
N THR A 136 -15.51 13.01 9.68
CA THR A 136 -16.86 13.07 9.11
C THR A 136 -17.07 11.96 8.09
N PRO A 137 -18.23 11.28 8.10
CA PRO A 137 -18.57 10.33 7.06
C PRO A 137 -18.79 11.03 5.71
N TRP A 138 -18.53 10.32 4.62
CA TRP A 138 -18.95 10.72 3.28
C TRP A 138 -20.34 10.16 2.97
N SER A 139 -20.96 10.65 1.90
CA SER A 139 -22.26 10.12 1.42
C SER A 139 -22.03 9.23 0.20
N GLY A 140 -22.65 8.05 0.19
CA GLY A 140 -22.60 7.11 -0.94
C GLY A 140 -21.24 6.42 -1.12
N GLU A 141 -20.94 6.01 -2.35
CA GLU A 141 -19.74 5.21 -2.68
C GLU A 141 -18.47 6.07 -2.83
N LEU A 142 -17.43 5.72 -2.08
CA LEU A 142 -16.05 6.18 -2.24
C LEU A 142 -15.24 5.11 -2.98
N ASP A 143 -14.49 5.47 -4.01
CA ASP A 143 -13.60 4.52 -4.69
C ASP A 143 -12.30 4.34 -3.89
N LEU A 144 -12.03 3.11 -3.42
CA LEU A 144 -10.84 2.81 -2.61
C LEU A 144 -9.54 3.17 -3.33
N VAL A 145 -9.40 2.79 -4.60
CA VAL A 145 -8.14 2.93 -5.33
C VAL A 145 -7.86 4.39 -5.64
N ALA A 146 -8.90 5.17 -5.94
CA ALA A 146 -8.75 6.59 -6.23
C ALA A 146 -8.54 7.46 -4.98
N ASN A 147 -8.88 6.97 -3.79
CA ASN A 147 -8.87 7.76 -2.55
C ASN A 147 -7.98 7.19 -1.44
N ALA A 148 -7.23 6.12 -1.71
CA ALA A 148 -6.30 5.55 -0.73
C ALA A 148 -5.23 6.57 -0.32
N ASP A 149 -5.01 6.64 0.98
CA ASP A 149 -4.04 7.49 1.65
C ASP A 149 -2.63 6.89 1.55
N VAL A 150 -2.54 5.56 1.59
CA VAL A 150 -1.29 4.80 1.36
C VAL A 150 -1.57 3.63 0.42
N VAL A 151 -0.61 3.34 -0.47
CA VAL A 151 -0.63 2.13 -1.29
C VAL A 151 0.69 1.38 -1.17
N ILE A 152 0.60 0.11 -0.77
CA ILE A 152 1.70 -0.84 -0.67
C ILE A 152 1.56 -1.88 -1.79
N THR A 153 2.59 -2.03 -2.62
CA THR A 153 2.55 -2.89 -3.83
C THR A 153 3.65 -3.95 -3.83
N GLY A 154 3.86 -4.65 -4.95
CA GLY A 154 4.97 -5.58 -5.16
C GLY A 154 4.70 -7.04 -4.78
N MET A 155 3.48 -7.38 -4.38
CA MET A 155 3.10 -8.76 -4.06
C MET A 155 3.25 -9.69 -5.27
N THR A 156 3.87 -10.85 -5.04
CA THR A 156 4.16 -11.83 -6.10
C THR A 156 3.27 -13.08 -6.04
N GLY A 157 2.49 -13.24 -4.97
CA GLY A 157 1.40 -14.21 -4.86
C GLY A 157 0.22 -13.64 -4.08
N ALA A 158 -0.60 -14.51 -3.52
CA ALA A 158 -1.70 -14.08 -2.67
C ALA A 158 -1.18 -13.48 -1.36
N ALA A 159 -1.81 -12.40 -0.92
CA ALA A 159 -1.49 -11.71 0.31
C ALA A 159 -2.36 -12.16 1.48
N SER A 160 -1.78 -12.12 2.67
CA SER A 160 -2.46 -12.02 3.97
C SER A 160 -2.09 -10.67 4.57
N VAL A 161 -3.04 -9.95 5.16
CA VAL A 161 -2.82 -8.62 5.77
C VAL A 161 -3.49 -8.58 7.14
N ALA A 162 -2.85 -7.94 8.11
CA ALA A 162 -3.38 -7.71 9.45
C ALA A 162 -2.77 -6.47 10.09
N ASN A 163 -3.50 -5.82 11.01
CA ASN A 163 -2.88 -4.96 12.02
C ASN A 163 -1.96 -5.86 12.87
N ALA A 164 -0.71 -5.45 13.07
CA ALA A 164 0.26 -6.11 13.91
C ALA A 164 0.27 -5.56 15.36
N GLY A 165 -0.42 -4.43 15.60
CA GLY A 165 -0.30 -3.64 16.82
C GLY A 165 1.01 -2.86 16.84
N ASP A 166 1.37 -2.27 17.99
CA ASP A 166 2.64 -1.58 18.18
C ASP A 166 3.75 -2.58 18.51
N ILE A 167 4.38 -3.14 17.47
CA ILE A 167 5.42 -4.16 17.64
C ILE A 167 6.79 -3.54 17.96
N ASN A 168 6.94 -2.23 17.85
CA ASN A 168 8.22 -1.54 18.00
C ASN A 168 8.28 -0.67 19.30
N GLY A 169 7.14 -0.49 19.96
CA GLY A 169 6.98 0.27 21.20
C GLY A 169 6.98 1.79 21.01
N ASP A 170 6.59 2.31 19.86
CA ASP A 170 6.52 3.76 19.59
C ASP A 170 5.13 4.38 19.81
N GLY A 171 4.15 3.55 20.14
CA GLY A 171 2.76 3.91 20.40
C GLY A 171 1.90 4.03 19.14
N ILE A 172 2.40 3.60 17.97
CA ILE A 172 1.67 3.63 16.70
C ILE A 172 1.46 2.18 16.23
N ASP A 173 0.26 1.87 15.72
CA ASP A 173 0.01 0.54 15.21
C ASP A 173 0.82 0.27 13.93
N ASP A 174 1.30 -0.95 13.79
CA ASP A 174 2.10 -1.42 12.66
C ASP A 174 1.27 -2.35 11.76
N LEU A 175 1.61 -2.41 10.47
CA LEU A 175 0.94 -3.28 9.50
C LEU A 175 1.81 -4.49 9.13
N VAL A 176 1.26 -5.70 9.17
CA VAL A 176 1.95 -6.91 8.67
C VAL A 176 1.27 -7.46 7.41
N ILE A 177 2.09 -7.77 6.40
CA ILE A 177 1.67 -8.38 5.14
C ILE A 177 2.49 -9.65 4.88
N GLY A 178 1.83 -10.78 4.72
CA GLY A 178 2.42 -12.02 4.20
C GLY A 178 2.25 -12.12 2.69
N ASP A 179 3.34 -12.30 1.94
CA ASP A 179 3.31 -12.57 0.49
C ASP A 179 3.60 -14.06 0.24
N GLN A 180 2.60 -14.81 -0.23
CA GLN A 180 2.73 -16.23 -0.54
C GLN A 180 3.74 -16.48 -1.67
N GLY A 181 3.77 -15.62 -2.71
CA GLY A 181 4.67 -15.81 -3.85
C GLY A 181 6.12 -15.49 -3.48
N GLY A 182 6.30 -14.46 -2.67
CA GLY A 182 7.61 -14.03 -2.18
C GLY A 182 8.14 -14.90 -1.05
N ASN A 183 7.24 -15.63 -0.38
CA ASN A 183 7.49 -16.45 0.80
C ASN A 183 8.17 -15.65 1.93
N PHE A 184 7.62 -14.48 2.24
CA PHE A 184 8.06 -13.64 3.35
C PHE A 184 6.88 -12.91 3.98
N ALA A 185 7.06 -12.48 5.23
CA ALA A 185 6.22 -11.49 5.88
C ALA A 185 6.97 -10.15 5.96
N SER A 186 6.23 -9.07 5.78
CA SER A 186 6.73 -7.70 5.69
C SER A 186 5.98 -6.87 6.71
N VAL A 187 6.70 -6.20 7.60
CA VAL A 187 6.13 -5.26 8.57
C VAL A 187 6.45 -3.84 8.13
N PHE A 188 5.41 -3.04 8.04
CA PHE A 188 5.51 -1.60 7.82
C PHE A 188 5.18 -0.90 9.13
N TYR A 189 6.14 -0.17 9.67
CA TYR A 189 5.91 0.54 10.92
C TYR A 189 4.93 1.69 10.72
N GLY A 190 4.00 1.83 11.67
CA GLY A 190 3.15 2.99 11.84
C GLY A 190 3.97 4.26 11.93
N ARG A 191 3.45 5.36 11.38
CA ARG A 191 4.11 6.66 11.39
C ARG A 191 3.16 7.77 11.00
N GLY A 192 3.22 8.91 11.67
CA GLY A 192 2.45 10.09 11.25
C GLY A 192 2.86 10.67 9.89
N ASP A 193 3.98 10.24 9.31
CA ASP A 193 4.46 10.70 8.01
C ASP A 193 4.24 9.68 6.86
N TRP A 194 3.24 8.79 6.99
CA TRP A 194 2.86 7.79 5.97
C TRP A 194 2.73 8.34 4.56
N SER A 195 2.45 9.64 4.44
CA SER A 195 2.51 10.53 3.27
C SER A 195 1.24 11.32 3.02
N VAL A 196 0.21 11.17 3.85
CA VAL A 196 -0.91 12.13 3.84
C VAL A 196 -0.60 13.27 4.81
N GLY A 197 0.24 14.18 4.32
CA GLY A 197 0.78 15.32 5.06
C GLY A 197 2.26 15.60 4.75
N ALA A 198 3.00 14.61 4.23
CA ALA A 198 4.32 14.86 3.68
C ALA A 198 4.15 15.46 2.29
N THR A 199 4.38 16.77 2.15
CA THR A 199 4.66 17.40 0.86
C THR A 199 5.47 16.41 0.01
N PRO A 200 5.01 16.05 -1.20
CA PRO A 200 5.79 15.21 -2.08
C PRO A 200 7.23 15.73 -2.11
N LEU A 201 8.20 14.82 -2.18
CA LEU A 201 9.61 15.19 -2.21
C LEU A 201 9.90 16.15 -3.38
N LEU A 202 9.04 16.10 -4.41
CA LEU A 202 8.88 17.09 -5.45
C LEU A 202 7.42 17.12 -5.92
N THR A 203 6.89 18.32 -6.20
CA THR A 203 5.68 18.53 -7.01
C THR A 203 5.95 19.67 -7.98
N ALA A 204 5.61 19.47 -9.25
CA ALA A 204 5.60 20.50 -10.26
C ALA A 204 4.43 20.28 -11.23
N ASP A 205 3.43 21.14 -11.15
CA ASP A 205 2.31 21.28 -12.11
C ASP A 205 2.54 22.49 -13.06
N PHE A 206 3.74 23.07 -12.94
CA PHE A 206 4.21 24.22 -13.69
C PHE A 206 3.31 25.45 -13.60
N SER A 207 2.50 25.55 -12.54
CA SER A 207 1.43 26.53 -12.40
C SER A 207 1.32 27.04 -10.97
N ALA A 208 1.69 28.31 -10.72
CA ALA A 208 1.54 28.94 -9.42
C ALA A 208 0.40 29.97 -9.44
N ALA A 209 -0.70 29.69 -8.73
CA ALA A 209 -1.88 30.55 -8.65
C ALA A 209 -2.42 30.98 -10.05
N GLY A 210 -2.38 30.05 -11.02
CA GLY A 210 -2.83 30.28 -12.39
C GLY A 210 -1.80 30.97 -13.31
N ALA A 211 -0.60 31.30 -12.82
CA ALA A 211 0.50 31.84 -13.61
C ALA A 211 1.56 30.75 -13.90
N PRO A 212 2.36 30.86 -14.98
CA PRO A 212 3.40 29.88 -15.29
C PRO A 212 4.49 29.89 -14.22
N SER A 213 4.89 28.72 -13.75
CA SER A 213 5.94 28.48 -12.77
C SER A 213 6.84 27.34 -13.23
N LEU A 214 8.14 27.40 -12.94
CA LEU A 214 9.03 26.26 -13.17
C LEU A 214 9.12 25.34 -11.95
N ASP A 215 8.54 25.71 -10.81
CA ASP A 215 8.55 24.90 -9.58
C ASP A 215 9.95 24.42 -9.18
N GLY A 216 10.94 25.28 -9.40
CA GLY A 216 12.35 25.02 -9.11
C GLY A 216 13.11 24.27 -10.20
N PHE A 217 12.47 23.85 -11.29
CA PHE A 217 13.16 23.31 -12.46
C PHE A 217 14.00 24.38 -13.16
N VAL A 218 15.12 23.95 -13.74
CA VAL A 218 16.02 24.78 -14.52
C VAL A 218 16.05 24.28 -15.96
N ILE A 219 15.70 25.17 -16.89
CA ILE A 219 15.79 24.92 -18.33
C ILE A 219 17.20 25.27 -18.82
N ASP A 220 17.84 24.34 -19.51
CA ASP A 220 19.07 24.55 -20.27
C ASP A 220 18.84 24.23 -21.76
N ASN A 221 18.74 25.29 -22.54
CA ASN A 221 18.63 25.24 -24.00
C ASN A 221 19.95 25.64 -24.68
N ALA A 222 21.06 25.78 -23.94
CA ALA A 222 22.32 26.19 -24.53
C ALA A 222 22.89 25.10 -25.45
N VAL A 223 23.47 25.52 -26.58
CA VAL A 223 24.20 24.61 -27.47
C VAL A 223 25.52 24.21 -26.79
N PRO A 224 25.76 22.91 -26.51
CA PRO A 224 26.97 22.48 -25.81
C PRO A 224 28.25 22.79 -26.60
N SER A 225 29.35 23.03 -25.88
CA SER A 225 30.67 23.17 -26.51
C SER A 225 31.04 21.88 -27.23
N GLY A 226 31.30 21.98 -28.54
CA GLY A 226 31.63 20.82 -29.39
C GLY A 226 30.42 20.19 -30.09
N ALA A 227 29.22 20.76 -29.93
CA ALA A 227 28.06 20.42 -30.74
C ALA A 227 28.31 20.69 -32.25
N PRO A 228 27.59 19.99 -33.15
CA PRO A 228 27.64 20.29 -34.58
C PRO A 228 27.32 21.76 -34.86
N PRO A 229 28.00 22.43 -35.82
CA PRO A 229 27.78 23.85 -36.14
C PRO A 229 26.34 24.21 -36.49
N GLU A 230 25.58 23.25 -36.99
CA GLU A 230 24.16 23.35 -37.37
C GLU A 230 23.19 23.19 -36.20
N GLN A 231 23.67 22.76 -35.03
CA GLN A 231 22.81 22.62 -33.87
C GLN A 231 22.38 23.99 -33.35
N VAL A 232 21.07 24.18 -33.23
CA VAL A 232 20.44 25.37 -32.67
C VAL A 232 20.08 25.16 -31.20
N PRO A 233 19.84 26.24 -30.43
CA PRO A 233 19.38 26.14 -29.04
C PRO A 233 18.15 25.24 -28.86
N GLY A 234 18.03 24.64 -27.68
CA GLY A 234 16.89 23.84 -27.26
C GLY A 234 15.59 24.63 -27.20
N LEU A 235 14.47 23.91 -27.15
CA LEU A 235 13.12 24.47 -27.26
C LEU A 235 12.29 24.35 -25.99
N TRP A 236 12.87 23.93 -24.85
CA TRP A 236 12.11 23.83 -23.61
C TRP A 236 11.60 25.19 -23.14
N HIS A 237 10.31 25.28 -22.84
CA HIS A 237 9.65 26.44 -22.22
C HIS A 237 8.32 26.03 -21.59
N LEU A 238 7.71 26.93 -20.82
CA LEU A 238 6.35 26.75 -20.32
C LEU A 238 5.34 27.19 -21.37
N THR A 239 4.27 26.40 -21.54
CA THR A 239 3.21 26.68 -22.51
C THR A 239 1.83 26.38 -21.94
N ALA A 240 0.79 26.98 -22.51
CA ALA A 240 -0.61 26.71 -22.22
C ALA A 240 -1.35 26.01 -23.40
N ARG A 241 -0.62 25.54 -24.42
CA ARG A 241 -1.22 25.00 -25.66
C ARG A 241 -2.20 23.86 -25.46
N ARG A 242 -2.01 23.05 -24.43
CA ARG A 242 -2.86 21.90 -24.08
C ARG A 242 -3.72 22.10 -22.84
N ALA A 243 -3.80 23.33 -22.30
CA ALA A 243 -4.47 23.64 -21.03
C ALA A 243 -5.93 23.18 -20.89
N THR A 244 -6.64 22.97 -22.00
CA THR A 244 -8.05 22.54 -22.00
C THR A 244 -8.22 21.03 -22.04
N GLU A 245 -7.13 20.27 -22.18
CA GLU A 245 -7.16 18.81 -22.27
C GLU A 245 -7.21 18.18 -20.87
N SER A 246 -7.87 17.03 -20.75
CA SER A 246 -7.86 16.25 -19.51
C SER A 246 -6.61 15.37 -19.43
N GLY A 247 -6.17 15.05 -18.21
CA GLY A 247 -5.05 14.14 -17.96
C GLY A 247 -3.77 14.84 -17.55
N HIS A 248 -3.83 16.16 -17.32
CA HIS A 248 -2.81 16.93 -16.63
C HIS A 248 -3.45 18.09 -15.84
N THR A 249 -2.68 18.74 -14.97
CA THR A 249 -3.13 19.95 -14.24
C THR A 249 -3.05 21.19 -15.13
N ALA A 250 -4.16 21.91 -15.29
CA ALA A 250 -4.19 23.16 -16.02
C ALA A 250 -3.64 24.34 -15.19
N PRO A 251 -3.10 25.41 -15.81
CA PRO A 251 -3.11 25.65 -17.25
C PRO A 251 -1.75 25.51 -17.98
N HIS A 252 -0.63 25.29 -17.29
CA HIS A 252 0.68 25.26 -17.93
C HIS A 252 1.34 23.90 -17.86
N SER A 253 2.21 23.62 -18.83
CA SER A 253 3.09 22.45 -18.86
C SER A 253 4.45 22.85 -19.44
N LEU A 254 5.49 22.04 -19.22
CA LEU A 254 6.73 22.14 -19.97
C LEU A 254 6.53 21.59 -21.38
N TYR A 255 7.14 22.25 -22.37
CA TYR A 255 7.05 21.87 -23.77
C TYR A 255 8.39 22.02 -24.49
N PHE A 256 8.81 20.96 -25.19
CA PHE A 256 9.87 21.01 -26.19
C PHE A 256 9.25 21.14 -27.58
N GLY A 257 9.24 22.36 -28.10
CA GLY A 257 8.78 22.67 -29.46
C GLY A 257 8.56 24.17 -29.62
N VAL A 258 7.90 24.58 -30.70
CA VAL A 258 7.61 25.99 -30.97
C VAL A 258 6.11 26.20 -30.98
N ASP A 259 5.61 27.04 -30.05
CA ASP A 259 4.18 27.28 -29.88
C ASP A 259 3.47 27.73 -31.17
N ALA A 260 4.15 28.56 -31.98
CA ALA A 260 3.59 29.14 -33.19
C ALA A 260 3.39 28.12 -34.33
N THR A 261 4.27 27.13 -34.45
CA THR A 261 4.21 26.11 -35.53
C THR A 261 3.62 24.80 -35.05
N GLY A 262 3.63 24.57 -33.74
CA GLY A 262 3.19 23.34 -33.13
C GLY A 262 4.09 22.15 -33.38
N ASN A 263 5.38 22.38 -33.61
CA ASN A 263 6.39 21.35 -33.81
C ASN A 263 7.79 21.85 -33.41
N TYR A 264 8.79 20.98 -33.47
CA TYR A 264 10.18 21.29 -33.17
C TYR A 264 11.07 21.42 -34.44
N ASN A 265 10.49 21.73 -35.60
CA ASN A 265 11.21 21.75 -36.88
C ASN A 265 12.05 23.03 -37.07
N VAL A 266 13.17 23.13 -36.35
CA VAL A 266 14.08 24.29 -36.36
C VAL A 266 15.50 23.93 -36.82
N GLY A 267 15.69 22.74 -37.37
CA GLY A 267 17.00 22.11 -37.58
C GLY A 267 17.34 21.14 -36.46
N GLN A 268 18.63 20.82 -36.28
CA GLN A 268 19.08 19.98 -35.18
C GLN A 268 18.98 20.77 -33.87
N THR A 269 18.24 20.28 -32.88
CA THR A 269 18.05 20.97 -31.61
C THR A 269 18.06 19.98 -30.46
N ALA A 270 18.65 20.39 -29.34
CA ALA A 270 18.66 19.62 -28.12
C ALA A 270 18.56 20.55 -26.91
N GLY A 271 17.90 20.08 -25.86
CA GLY A 271 17.74 20.83 -24.62
C GLY A 271 17.36 19.93 -23.46
N GLN A 272 17.52 20.47 -22.26
CA GLN A 272 17.35 19.71 -21.03
C GLN A 272 16.61 20.54 -19.98
N VAL A 273 15.77 19.90 -19.16
CA VAL A 273 15.12 20.51 -18.00
C VAL A 273 15.44 19.69 -16.78
N THR A 274 16.04 20.33 -15.78
CA THR A 274 16.61 19.66 -14.60
C THR A 274 15.81 20.02 -13.35
N SER A 275 15.43 19.02 -12.56
CA SER A 275 14.70 19.20 -11.30
C SER A 275 15.59 19.84 -10.22
N PRO A 276 15.01 20.32 -9.11
CA PRO A 276 15.76 20.48 -7.85
C PRO A 276 16.39 19.15 -7.40
N VAL A 277 17.38 19.23 -6.49
CA VAL A 277 17.94 18.06 -5.80
C VAL A 277 16.92 17.55 -4.79
N ILE A 278 16.69 16.24 -4.79
CA ILE A 278 15.71 15.56 -3.95
C ILE A 278 16.42 14.59 -3.03
N SER A 279 16.25 14.74 -1.72
CA SER A 279 16.83 13.81 -0.74
C SER A 279 15.92 12.59 -0.56
N LEU A 280 16.48 11.39 -0.74
CA LEU A 280 15.83 10.11 -0.37
C LEU A 280 16.36 9.57 0.96
N ALA A 281 16.98 10.42 1.78
CA ALA A 281 17.41 10.06 3.13
C ALA A 281 16.20 9.77 4.03
N GLY A 282 16.22 8.63 4.73
CA GLY A 282 15.13 8.20 5.61
C GLY A 282 13.86 7.74 4.88
N VAL A 283 13.90 7.59 3.54
CA VAL A 283 12.75 7.14 2.75
C VAL A 283 12.80 5.63 2.57
N SER A 284 11.72 4.94 2.96
CA SER A 284 11.54 3.48 2.79
C SER A 284 11.19 3.09 1.35
N GLY A 285 10.94 4.04 0.44
CA GLY A 285 10.76 3.88 -1.01
C GLY A 285 10.22 5.17 -1.63
N ALA A 286 10.66 5.52 -2.85
CA ALA A 286 10.15 6.69 -3.59
C ALA A 286 9.91 6.38 -5.07
N GLU A 287 8.90 6.99 -5.67
CA GLU A 287 8.52 6.83 -7.07
C GLU A 287 8.50 8.22 -7.71
N LEU A 288 9.11 8.34 -8.89
CA LEU A 288 8.88 9.45 -9.80
C LEU A 288 7.63 9.15 -10.63
N SER A 289 6.70 10.08 -10.74
CA SER A 289 5.57 10.05 -11.68
C SER A 289 5.47 11.38 -12.42
N PHE A 290 5.02 11.35 -13.68
CA PHE A 290 4.69 12.55 -14.46
C PHE A 290 3.74 12.22 -15.59
N ASN A 291 2.95 13.21 -16.01
CA ASN A 291 2.10 13.14 -17.19
C ASN A 291 2.84 13.71 -18.40
N TYR A 292 2.66 13.11 -19.57
CA TYR A 292 3.33 13.55 -20.79
C TYR A 292 2.51 13.30 -22.06
N VAL A 293 2.80 14.10 -23.08
CA VAL A 293 2.43 13.86 -24.49
C VAL A 293 3.74 13.83 -25.28
N LEU A 294 3.96 12.80 -26.10
CA LEU A 294 5.19 12.68 -26.88
C LEU A 294 4.86 12.30 -28.32
N LEU A 295 5.15 13.19 -29.24
CA LEU A 295 5.01 12.94 -30.68
C LEU A 295 6.34 13.27 -31.34
N THR A 296 7.09 12.21 -31.63
CA THR A 296 8.34 12.26 -32.39
C THR A 296 8.27 11.44 -33.66
N GLU A 297 9.35 11.42 -34.43
CA GLU A 297 9.43 10.52 -35.57
C GLU A 297 9.30 9.03 -35.17
N PRO A 298 8.93 8.14 -36.12
CA PRO A 298 8.69 6.73 -35.81
C PRO A 298 9.93 5.98 -35.32
N SER A 299 11.11 6.36 -35.82
CA SER A 299 12.38 5.75 -35.42
C SER A 299 12.73 6.11 -33.98
N ALA A 300 13.26 5.16 -33.22
CA ALA A 300 13.72 5.41 -31.85
C ALA A 300 15.18 5.88 -31.80
N ASP A 301 15.93 5.76 -32.90
CA ASP A 301 17.36 6.15 -32.94
C ASP A 301 17.57 7.67 -32.96
N PHE A 302 16.52 8.41 -33.32
CA PHE A 302 16.42 9.85 -33.49
C PHE A 302 15.30 10.40 -32.59
N ASP A 303 15.23 11.72 -32.41
CA ASP A 303 14.29 12.37 -31.48
C ASP A 303 14.26 11.73 -30.09
N ARG A 304 15.45 11.66 -29.49
CA ARG A 304 15.69 10.97 -28.23
C ARG A 304 15.10 11.75 -27.07
N ALA A 305 13.93 11.32 -26.64
CA ALA A 305 13.34 11.69 -25.36
C ALA A 305 13.85 10.76 -24.26
N GLU A 306 14.51 11.32 -23.26
CA GLU A 306 15.06 10.60 -22.12
C GLU A 306 14.71 11.27 -20.80
N VAL A 307 14.38 10.46 -19.79
CA VAL A 307 14.55 10.86 -18.40
C VAL A 307 15.87 10.31 -17.91
N GLN A 308 16.73 11.19 -17.44
CA GLN A 308 18.05 10.88 -16.91
C GLN A 308 18.09 11.14 -15.40
N LEU A 309 18.91 10.38 -14.68
CA LEU A 309 19.07 10.45 -13.24
C LEU A 309 20.52 10.73 -12.87
N SER A 310 20.74 11.66 -11.95
CA SER A 310 22.00 11.83 -11.22
C SER A 310 21.81 11.40 -9.77
N VAL A 311 22.81 10.73 -9.20
CA VAL A 311 22.85 10.28 -7.80
C VAL A 311 24.04 10.94 -7.13
N ASP A 312 23.81 11.63 -6.00
CA ASP A 312 24.81 12.38 -5.23
C ASP A 312 25.66 13.35 -6.06
N GLY A 313 25.08 13.93 -7.12
CA GLY A 313 25.76 14.87 -8.02
C GLY A 313 26.68 14.20 -9.05
N ALA A 314 26.59 12.88 -9.25
CA ALA A 314 27.29 12.16 -10.30
C ALA A 314 26.79 12.53 -11.72
N ALA A 315 27.45 12.00 -12.75
CA ALA A 315 27.01 12.17 -14.13
C ALA A 315 25.60 11.59 -14.35
N TYR A 316 24.80 12.27 -15.18
CA TYR A 316 23.45 11.82 -15.52
C TYR A 316 23.48 10.56 -16.39
N THR A 317 22.65 9.58 -16.05
CA THR A 317 22.46 8.36 -16.83
C THR A 317 20.99 8.19 -17.22
N PRO A 318 20.67 7.76 -18.46
CA PRO A 318 19.29 7.50 -18.86
C PRO A 318 18.65 6.39 -18.03
N VAL A 319 17.46 6.65 -17.48
CA VAL A 319 16.66 5.69 -16.72
C VAL A 319 15.30 5.40 -17.37
N MET A 320 14.81 6.28 -18.25
CA MET A 320 13.63 6.06 -19.08
C MET A 320 13.87 6.58 -20.50
N SER A 321 13.58 5.78 -21.51
CA SER A 321 13.59 6.17 -22.93
C SER A 321 12.87 5.13 -23.79
N ARG A 322 12.48 5.51 -25.01
CA ARG A 322 11.98 4.60 -26.05
C ARG A 322 13.01 3.56 -26.50
N THR A 323 14.30 3.83 -26.29
CA THR A 323 15.42 2.97 -26.72
C THR A 323 15.93 2.01 -25.64
N LEU A 324 15.52 2.19 -24.38
CA LEU A 324 15.99 1.36 -23.27
C LEU A 324 15.30 -0.02 -23.30
N THR A 325 16.10 -1.08 -23.43
CA THR A 325 15.59 -2.45 -23.43
C THR A 325 15.18 -2.88 -22.01
N GLY A 326 13.96 -3.39 -21.84
CA GLY A 326 13.49 -3.98 -20.57
C GLY A 326 12.93 -2.99 -19.54
N ASN A 327 12.92 -1.68 -19.81
CA ASN A 327 12.39 -0.64 -18.90
C ASN A 327 11.91 0.63 -19.66
N ALA A 328 11.45 0.51 -20.91
CA ALA A 328 10.97 1.64 -21.69
C ALA A 328 9.61 2.14 -21.17
N LEU A 329 9.61 3.28 -20.46
CA LEU A 329 8.42 3.92 -19.89
C LEU A 329 7.89 5.09 -20.73
N LEU A 330 8.63 5.49 -21.77
CA LEU A 330 8.24 6.54 -22.71
C LEU A 330 7.83 5.92 -24.04
N SER A 331 6.65 6.29 -24.54
CA SER A 331 6.13 5.85 -25.84
C SER A 331 5.51 7.03 -26.58
N ASN A 332 5.46 6.98 -27.92
CA ASN A 332 4.76 8.02 -28.67
C ASN A 332 3.27 7.96 -28.35
N THR A 333 2.72 9.07 -27.89
CA THR A 333 1.33 9.23 -27.48
C THR A 333 0.83 10.63 -27.82
N ALA A 334 -0.36 10.71 -28.41
CA ALA A 334 -1.02 11.97 -28.77
C ALA A 334 -1.92 12.52 -27.64
N SER A 335 -2.07 11.76 -26.55
CA SER A 335 -2.91 12.09 -25.39
C SER A 335 -2.08 12.01 -24.13
N TRP A 336 -2.43 12.82 -23.13
CA TRP A 336 -1.76 12.81 -21.83
C TRP A 336 -1.72 11.40 -21.26
N THR A 337 -0.51 10.93 -20.99
CA THR A 337 -0.20 9.58 -20.52
C THR A 337 0.68 9.70 -19.29
N ASN A 338 0.43 8.88 -18.27
CA ASN A 338 1.28 8.87 -17.08
C ASN A 338 2.46 7.91 -17.26
N ALA A 339 3.65 8.31 -16.81
CA ALA A 339 4.81 7.45 -16.65
C ALA A 339 5.25 7.43 -15.19
N THR A 340 5.75 6.28 -14.72
CA THR A 340 6.31 6.14 -13.37
C THR A 340 7.66 5.43 -13.37
N PHE A 341 8.52 5.73 -12.38
CA PHE A 341 9.82 5.08 -12.20
C PHE A 341 10.14 4.89 -10.71
N ASN A 342 10.49 3.65 -10.37
CA ASN A 342 10.80 3.23 -9.01
C ASN A 342 12.21 3.66 -8.59
N LEU A 343 12.31 4.38 -7.46
CA LEU A 343 13.55 4.92 -6.91
C LEU A 343 14.08 4.13 -5.69
N ALA A 344 13.54 2.94 -5.39
CA ALA A 344 13.96 2.12 -4.25
C ALA A 344 15.47 1.81 -4.24
N ALA A 345 16.08 1.69 -5.43
CA ALA A 345 17.51 1.44 -5.56
C ALA A 345 18.39 2.64 -5.11
N TYR A 346 17.80 3.82 -4.90
CA TYR A 346 18.50 5.06 -4.59
C TYR A 346 18.21 5.59 -3.18
N ARG A 347 17.64 4.77 -2.29
CA ARG A 347 17.38 5.15 -0.88
C ARG A 347 18.66 5.59 -0.18
N GLY A 348 18.54 6.59 0.69
CA GLY A 348 19.69 7.15 1.42
C GLY A 348 20.54 8.12 0.60
N HIS A 349 20.31 8.24 -0.71
CA HIS A 349 21.03 9.16 -1.60
C HIS A 349 20.22 10.42 -1.91
N SER A 350 20.90 11.43 -2.45
CA SER A 350 20.23 12.55 -3.12
C SER A 350 20.15 12.27 -4.61
N VAL A 351 18.99 12.52 -5.22
CA VAL A 351 18.75 12.31 -6.64
C VAL A 351 18.35 13.59 -7.35
N GLN A 352 18.61 13.67 -8.65
CA GLN A 352 18.17 14.77 -9.50
C GLN A 352 17.75 14.24 -10.87
N PHE A 353 16.57 14.64 -11.33
CA PHE A 353 16.03 14.23 -12.62
C PHE A 353 16.32 15.25 -13.69
N ARG A 354 16.43 14.75 -14.91
CA ARG A 354 16.59 15.58 -16.10
C ARG A 354 15.76 15.01 -17.24
N PHE A 355 14.88 15.84 -17.78
CA PHE A 355 14.17 15.57 -19.02
C PHE A 355 15.02 16.11 -20.17
N ALA A 356 15.56 15.22 -20.99
CA ALA A 356 16.43 15.56 -22.11
C ALA A 356 15.74 15.21 -23.43
N PHE A 357 15.75 16.13 -24.38
CA PHE A 357 15.30 15.90 -25.74
C PHE A 357 16.42 16.29 -26.70
N ASP A 358 16.77 15.40 -27.62
CA ASP A 358 17.78 15.62 -28.66
C ASP A 358 17.25 15.07 -29.99
N THR A 359 17.07 15.93 -30.99
CA THR A 359 16.61 15.50 -32.32
C THR A 359 17.64 14.59 -33.01
N VAL A 360 18.89 14.57 -32.55
CA VAL A 360 20.04 13.85 -33.12
C VAL A 360 20.47 14.37 -34.50
N ASP A 361 19.54 14.77 -35.34
CA ASP A 361 19.79 15.45 -36.62
C ASP A 361 18.73 16.55 -36.91
N ALA A 362 18.79 17.10 -38.12
CA ALA A 362 17.93 18.20 -38.59
C ALA A 362 16.73 17.73 -39.44
N PHE A 363 16.53 16.43 -39.60
CA PHE A 363 15.54 15.84 -40.49
C PHE A 363 14.30 15.38 -39.72
N ALA A 364 13.18 15.24 -40.42
CA ALA A 364 11.92 14.72 -39.86
C ALA A 364 11.35 15.42 -38.61
N ASN A 365 11.79 16.62 -38.24
CA ASN A 365 11.40 17.31 -37.01
C ASN A 365 9.99 17.95 -37.00
N ALA A 366 9.11 17.60 -37.95
CA ALA A 366 7.77 18.20 -38.11
C ALA A 366 6.68 17.53 -37.23
N PHE A 367 7.06 16.97 -36.09
CA PHE A 367 6.14 16.41 -35.09
C PHE A 367 5.98 17.36 -33.92
N GLU A 368 4.96 17.12 -33.08
CA GLU A 368 4.59 18.09 -32.06
C GLU A 368 5.65 18.27 -30.97
N GLY A 369 6.40 17.23 -30.64
CA GLY A 369 7.44 17.25 -29.61
C GLY A 369 6.95 16.66 -28.30
N TRP A 370 7.45 17.20 -27.19
CA TRP A 370 7.26 16.60 -25.87
C TRP A 370 6.67 17.60 -24.88
N TYR A 371 5.51 17.27 -24.31
CA TYR A 371 4.94 17.96 -23.15
C TYR A 371 5.15 17.15 -21.88
N ILE A 372 5.41 17.83 -20.78
CA ILE A 372 5.59 17.24 -19.44
C ILE A 372 4.82 18.08 -18.43
N ASP A 373 4.09 17.40 -17.56
CA ASP A 373 3.33 18.03 -16.49
C ASP A 373 3.16 17.08 -15.30
N ASP A 374 2.66 17.60 -14.16
CA ASP A 374 2.40 16.87 -12.93
C ASP A 374 3.57 16.00 -12.47
N VAL A 375 4.78 16.57 -12.47
CA VAL A 375 5.98 15.86 -12.02
C VAL A 375 5.94 15.74 -10.50
N VAL A 376 5.79 14.51 -10.02
CA VAL A 376 5.69 14.20 -8.59
C VAL A 376 6.75 13.17 -8.22
N VAL A 377 7.46 13.43 -7.12
CA VAL A 377 8.28 12.41 -6.45
C VAL A 377 7.65 12.15 -5.10
N ARG A 378 7.03 10.99 -4.97
CA ARG A 378 6.30 10.59 -3.76
C ARG A 378 6.98 9.40 -3.12
N ARG A 379 6.78 9.25 -1.81
CA ARG A 379 7.13 7.99 -1.14
C ARG A 379 6.20 6.89 -1.69
N PHE A 380 6.70 5.68 -1.91
CA PHE A 380 5.89 4.52 -2.25
C PHE A 380 6.36 3.33 -1.43
N PHE A 381 5.43 2.46 -1.06
CA PHE A 381 5.68 1.31 -0.22
C PHE A 381 5.59 0.03 -1.04
N ASP A 382 6.51 -0.90 -0.80
CA ASP A 382 6.61 -2.16 -1.53
C ASP A 382 6.96 -3.27 -0.55
N VAL A 383 6.22 -4.39 -0.61
CA VAL A 383 6.43 -5.54 0.26
C VAL A 383 7.83 -6.15 0.14
N ALA A 384 8.55 -5.92 -0.96
CA ALA A 384 9.95 -6.30 -1.10
C ALA A 384 10.88 -5.51 -0.18
N ASN A 385 10.45 -4.32 0.25
CA ASN A 385 11.22 -3.33 0.99
C ASN A 385 10.47 -2.73 2.20
N PRO A 386 10.05 -3.57 3.15
CA PRO A 386 9.41 -3.12 4.39
C PRO A 386 10.45 -2.59 5.39
N ASP A 387 10.00 -2.06 6.52
CA ASP A 387 10.89 -1.72 7.64
C ASP A 387 11.48 -2.99 8.26
N VAL A 388 10.69 -4.06 8.36
CA VAL A 388 11.17 -5.41 8.75
C VAL A 388 10.67 -6.47 7.78
N LYS A 389 11.58 -7.32 7.30
CA LYS A 389 11.30 -8.42 6.40
C LYS A 389 11.68 -9.77 7.02
N PHE A 390 10.67 -10.58 7.29
CA PHE A 390 10.79 -11.95 7.76
C PHE A 390 10.75 -12.92 6.59
N THR A 391 11.92 -13.42 6.22
CA THR A 391 12.09 -14.42 5.17
C THR A 391 11.89 -15.84 5.71
N ASN A 392 11.46 -16.72 4.81
CA ASN A 392 11.23 -18.13 5.13
C ASN A 392 11.94 -19.02 4.08
N PRO A 393 12.74 -20.03 4.49
CA PRO A 393 13.56 -20.79 3.55
C PRO A 393 12.79 -21.87 2.76
N VAL A 394 11.64 -22.35 3.25
CA VAL A 394 10.85 -23.43 2.63
C VAL A 394 9.35 -23.19 2.79
N GLY A 395 8.50 -23.85 2.01
CA GLY A 395 7.03 -23.73 2.12
C GLY A 395 6.50 -22.36 1.69
N THR A 396 5.37 -21.95 2.26
CA THR A 396 4.69 -20.69 1.91
C THR A 396 4.20 -19.99 3.17
N VAL A 397 4.54 -18.71 3.35
CA VAL A 397 3.87 -17.82 4.31
C VAL A 397 2.43 -17.64 3.87
N SER A 398 1.48 -18.29 4.55
CA SER A 398 0.08 -18.36 4.10
C SER A 398 -0.90 -17.55 4.96
N SER A 399 -0.53 -17.20 6.19
CA SER A 399 -1.31 -16.33 7.07
C SER A 399 -0.38 -15.52 7.99
N VAL A 400 -0.74 -14.27 8.24
CA VAL A 400 -0.13 -13.40 9.27
C VAL A 400 -1.22 -12.82 10.16
N ALA A 401 -0.89 -12.48 11.40
CA ALA A 401 -1.78 -11.80 12.34
C ALA A 401 -0.97 -11.01 13.38
N GLY A 402 -1.42 -9.82 13.78
CA GLY A 402 -1.12 -9.31 15.12
C GLY A 402 -1.83 -10.18 16.16
N VAL A 403 -1.12 -10.55 17.21
CA VAL A 403 -1.63 -11.44 18.26
C VAL A 403 -1.70 -10.78 19.64
N GLY A 404 -1.42 -9.47 19.71
CA GLY A 404 -1.32 -8.74 20.96
C GLY A 404 -0.04 -9.10 21.73
N ASP A 405 0.09 -8.58 22.95
CA ASP A 405 1.22 -8.89 23.83
C ASP A 405 1.09 -10.31 24.45
N VAL A 406 1.66 -11.32 23.78
CA VAL A 406 1.60 -12.71 24.25
C VAL A 406 2.66 -13.00 25.31
N ASN A 407 3.69 -12.15 25.39
CA ASN A 407 4.84 -12.36 26.26
C ASN A 407 4.81 -11.50 27.55
N GLY A 408 3.85 -10.58 27.65
CA GLY A 408 3.61 -9.68 28.78
C GLY A 408 4.65 -8.57 28.92
N ASP A 409 5.29 -8.13 27.83
CA ASP A 409 6.34 -7.11 27.84
C ASP A 409 5.89 -5.69 27.46
N GLY A 410 4.59 -5.54 27.23
CA GLY A 410 3.89 -4.30 26.92
C GLY A 410 4.02 -3.85 25.47
N ARG A 411 4.48 -4.71 24.55
CA ARG A 411 4.44 -4.49 23.10
C ARG A 411 3.63 -5.58 22.43
N ASP A 412 3.04 -5.24 21.30
CA ASP A 412 2.32 -6.25 20.54
C ASP A 412 3.28 -7.21 19.84
N ASP A 413 2.83 -8.46 19.73
CA ASP A 413 3.52 -9.52 19.05
C ASP A 413 2.77 -9.89 17.76
N LEU A 414 3.47 -10.55 16.83
CA LEU A 414 2.87 -11.04 15.59
C LEU A 414 3.09 -12.53 15.38
N ALA A 415 2.14 -13.15 14.68
CA ALA A 415 2.22 -14.53 14.23
C ALA A 415 2.42 -14.61 12.71
N VAL A 416 3.34 -15.48 12.29
CA VAL A 416 3.53 -15.86 10.89
C VAL A 416 3.31 -17.36 10.76
N LEU A 417 2.34 -17.77 9.95
CA LEU A 417 2.07 -19.18 9.66
C LEU A 417 2.65 -19.56 8.30
N ARG A 418 3.45 -20.64 8.32
CA ARG A 418 3.90 -21.36 7.13
C ARG A 418 3.10 -22.64 6.97
N SER A 419 2.57 -22.84 5.77
CA SER A 419 1.97 -24.09 5.34
C SER A 419 2.63 -24.66 4.08
N GLY A 420 2.33 -25.92 3.77
CA GLY A 420 2.76 -26.56 2.53
C GLY A 420 4.21 -27.05 2.53
N ALA A 421 4.87 -27.03 3.70
CA ALA A 421 6.16 -27.70 3.93
C ALA A 421 5.97 -29.14 4.46
N GLY A 422 4.73 -29.59 4.63
CA GLY A 422 4.39 -30.94 5.08
C GLY A 422 4.65 -31.09 6.57
N ALA A 423 5.56 -31.99 6.94
CA ALA A 423 5.94 -32.24 8.34
C ALA A 423 6.63 -31.06 9.04
N ASP A 424 7.00 -30.01 8.29
CA ASP A 424 7.69 -28.82 8.80
C ASP A 424 6.80 -27.57 8.73
N ASP A 425 5.48 -27.73 8.73
CA ASP A 425 4.56 -26.60 8.90
C ASP A 425 4.74 -25.97 10.29
N ARG A 426 4.73 -24.64 10.36
CA ARG A 426 5.09 -23.89 11.57
C ARG A 426 4.25 -22.64 11.74
N VAL A 427 4.11 -22.22 12.99
CA VAL A 427 3.72 -20.85 13.35
C VAL A 427 4.85 -20.23 14.16
N TRP A 428 5.41 -19.12 13.70
CA TRP A 428 6.32 -18.32 14.51
C TRP A 428 5.54 -17.24 15.21
N ILE A 429 5.80 -17.09 16.50
CA ILE A 429 5.40 -15.91 17.27
C ILE A 429 6.63 -15.05 17.40
N VAL A 430 6.61 -13.89 16.78
CA VAL A 430 7.70 -12.92 16.79
C VAL A 430 7.35 -11.87 17.83
N PHE A 431 8.20 -11.77 18.85
CA PHE A 431 7.98 -10.81 19.90
C PHE A 431 8.30 -9.40 19.45
N GLY A 432 7.47 -8.44 19.85
CA GLY A 432 7.71 -7.02 19.69
C GLY A 432 9.05 -6.60 20.30
N ARG A 433 9.71 -5.63 19.68
CA ARG A 433 11.04 -5.17 20.07
C ARG A 433 11.00 -3.73 20.52
N ALA A 434 11.49 -3.46 21.73
CA ALA A 434 11.65 -2.09 22.19
C ALA A 434 12.59 -1.29 21.28
N ALA A 435 12.35 0.02 21.15
CA ALA A 435 13.16 0.94 20.36
C ALA A 435 14.69 0.87 20.63
N GLY A 436 15.11 0.49 21.84
CA GLY A 436 16.52 0.30 22.19
C GLY A 436 17.15 -1.00 21.69
N SER A 437 16.34 -1.95 21.21
CA SER A 437 16.75 -3.27 20.72
C SER A 437 15.96 -3.64 19.45
N PRO A 438 15.99 -2.83 18.39
CA PRO A 438 15.16 -3.04 17.20
C PRO A 438 15.55 -4.28 16.39
N PHE A 439 14.77 -4.62 15.37
CA PHE A 439 15.08 -5.70 14.44
C PHE A 439 16.30 -5.33 13.58
N ILE A 440 17.46 -5.89 13.91
CA ILE A 440 18.72 -5.67 13.19
C ILE A 440 19.37 -7.03 12.89
N PRO A 441 19.69 -7.33 11.61
CA PRO A 441 19.33 -6.56 10.41
C PRO A 441 17.80 -6.55 10.17
N PRO A 442 17.27 -5.58 9.41
CA PRO A 442 15.83 -5.48 9.14
C PRO A 442 15.32 -6.63 8.25
N THR A 443 16.19 -7.30 7.49
CA THR A 443 15.84 -8.54 6.78
C THR A 443 16.44 -9.74 7.51
N MET A 444 15.60 -10.67 7.92
CA MET A 444 15.98 -11.80 8.77
C MET A 444 15.18 -13.06 8.44
N SER A 445 15.74 -14.23 8.70
CA SER A 445 15.01 -15.50 8.54
C SER A 445 14.25 -15.83 9.82
N LEU A 446 13.00 -16.28 9.70
CA LEU A 446 12.20 -16.75 10.85
C LEU A 446 12.82 -17.96 11.55
N ASP A 447 13.64 -18.75 10.85
CA ASP A 447 14.37 -19.89 11.40
C ASP A 447 15.69 -19.48 12.09
N ALA A 448 16.11 -18.22 12.01
CA ALA A 448 17.30 -17.76 12.70
C ALA A 448 17.07 -17.64 14.21
N THR A 449 18.07 -18.05 14.99
CA THR A 449 18.02 -17.99 16.45
C THR A 449 17.86 -16.54 16.93
N GLY A 450 16.90 -16.32 17.83
CA GLY A 450 16.64 -14.99 18.43
C GLY A 450 15.76 -14.08 17.58
N VAL A 451 15.16 -14.60 16.50
CA VAL A 451 14.16 -13.89 15.69
C VAL A 451 12.77 -14.05 16.28
N ALA A 452 12.28 -15.30 16.33
CA ALA A 452 10.99 -15.63 16.93
C ALA A 452 11.13 -15.86 18.43
N GLY A 453 10.15 -15.37 19.19
CA GLY A 453 9.99 -15.63 20.62
C GLY A 453 9.49 -17.04 20.89
N ALA A 454 8.59 -17.54 20.03
CA ALA A 454 8.13 -18.92 20.04
C ALA A 454 8.07 -19.51 18.62
N THR A 455 8.25 -20.82 18.51
CA THR A 455 8.07 -21.57 17.27
C THR A 455 7.18 -22.75 17.54
N VAL A 456 5.94 -22.67 17.05
CA VAL A 456 4.94 -23.71 17.14
C VAL A 456 5.13 -24.69 16.00
N THR A 457 5.41 -25.95 16.32
CA THR A 457 5.68 -27.03 15.37
C THR A 457 4.56 -28.07 15.37
N THR A 458 4.35 -28.71 14.23
CA THR A 458 3.41 -29.82 14.08
C THR A 458 4.12 -31.18 14.09
N THR A 459 3.35 -32.27 14.13
CA THR A 459 3.87 -33.63 13.92
C THR A 459 3.89 -33.97 12.43
N SER A 460 4.65 -35.00 12.03
CA SER A 460 4.86 -35.33 10.62
C SER A 460 3.61 -35.72 9.82
N ASP A 461 2.53 -36.06 10.51
CA ASP A 461 1.23 -36.42 9.97
C ASP A 461 0.23 -35.23 9.94
N PHE A 462 0.68 -34.04 10.34
CA PHE A 462 -0.17 -32.87 10.53
C PHE A 462 0.28 -31.69 9.66
N ASN A 463 -0.62 -31.24 8.78
CA ASN A 463 -0.39 -30.19 7.78
C ASN A 463 -1.32 -29.00 8.04
N LEU A 464 -0.76 -27.78 8.06
CA LEU A 464 -1.45 -26.51 8.29
C LEU A 464 -1.97 -25.85 7.00
N THR A 465 -1.99 -26.56 5.87
CA THR A 465 -2.57 -26.06 4.62
C THR A 465 -4.04 -25.71 4.84
N GLY A 466 -4.39 -24.44 4.62
CA GLY A 466 -5.74 -23.91 4.83
C GLY A 466 -6.04 -23.45 6.26
N TYR A 467 -5.09 -23.57 7.19
CA TYR A 467 -5.19 -22.93 8.49
C TYR A 467 -4.85 -21.44 8.41
N VAL A 468 -5.43 -20.67 9.32
CA VAL A 468 -5.13 -19.25 9.53
C VAL A 468 -4.78 -19.01 10.99
N VAL A 469 -3.90 -18.04 11.23
CA VAL A 469 -3.61 -17.54 12.59
C VAL A 469 -4.49 -16.35 12.90
N ARG A 470 -4.94 -16.25 14.15
CA ARG A 470 -5.81 -15.16 14.64
C ARG A 470 -5.47 -14.80 16.08
N PRO A 471 -5.68 -13.54 16.51
CA PRO A 471 -5.68 -13.20 17.92
C PRO A 471 -6.87 -13.89 18.61
N ALA A 472 -6.67 -14.27 19.88
CA ALA A 472 -7.75 -14.75 20.74
C ALA A 472 -8.12 -13.74 21.85
N GLY A 473 -7.23 -12.79 22.14
CA GLY A 473 -7.26 -11.99 23.38
C GLY A 473 -6.72 -12.80 24.57
N ASP A 474 -6.73 -12.22 25.76
CA ASP A 474 -6.46 -12.92 27.01
C ASP A 474 -7.72 -13.72 27.43
N VAL A 475 -7.79 -15.00 27.08
CA VAL A 475 -8.99 -15.82 27.32
C VAL A 475 -8.97 -16.52 28.67
N ASP A 476 -7.83 -16.59 29.34
CA ASP A 476 -7.69 -17.19 30.68
C ASP A 476 -7.40 -16.17 31.80
N ASN A 477 -7.34 -14.88 31.45
CA ASN A 477 -7.14 -13.74 32.33
C ASN A 477 -5.79 -13.82 33.08
N ASP A 478 -4.73 -14.25 32.40
CA ASP A 478 -3.37 -14.31 32.93
C ASP A 478 -2.53 -13.04 32.65
N GLY A 479 -3.09 -12.10 31.90
CA GLY A 479 -2.46 -10.85 31.48
C GLY A 479 -1.58 -10.99 30.23
N ARG A 480 -1.66 -12.10 29.51
CA ARG A 480 -1.00 -12.33 28.23
C ARG A 480 -2.05 -12.65 27.18
N HIS A 481 -1.83 -12.18 25.96
CA HIS A 481 -2.70 -12.52 24.85
C HIS A 481 -2.50 -13.97 24.39
N ASP A 482 -3.59 -14.60 23.97
CA ASP A 482 -3.63 -15.96 23.46
C ASP A 482 -3.80 -16.00 21.94
N VAL A 483 -3.44 -17.13 21.32
CA VAL A 483 -3.39 -17.30 19.87
C VAL A 483 -4.29 -18.44 19.40
N LEU A 484 -5.04 -18.20 18.32
CA LEU A 484 -5.79 -19.23 17.61
C LEU A 484 -5.06 -19.65 16.33
N VAL A 485 -4.99 -20.97 16.11
CA VAL A 485 -4.63 -21.58 14.82
C VAL A 485 -5.85 -22.33 14.31
N SER A 486 -6.60 -21.71 13.41
CA SER A 486 -7.93 -22.14 12.99
C SER A 486 -7.93 -22.78 11.61
N GLY A 487 -8.44 -24.01 11.51
CA GLY A 487 -8.67 -24.73 10.25
C GLY A 487 -10.15 -24.94 9.97
N THR A 488 -10.47 -25.63 8.87
CA THR A 488 -11.87 -25.90 8.45
C THR A 488 -12.64 -26.76 9.43
N ASP A 489 -11.97 -27.74 10.05
CA ASP A 489 -12.61 -28.78 10.88
C ASP A 489 -12.10 -28.80 12.32
N THR A 490 -11.01 -28.10 12.61
CA THR A 490 -10.42 -28.07 13.96
C THR A 490 -9.65 -26.77 14.11
N SER A 491 -9.79 -26.16 15.29
CA SER A 491 -8.99 -25.02 15.71
C SER A 491 -8.20 -25.36 16.97
N TYR A 492 -7.11 -24.64 17.22
CA TYR A 492 -6.28 -24.79 18.42
C TYR A 492 -6.12 -23.44 19.09
N LEU A 493 -6.39 -23.40 20.40
CA LEU A 493 -6.06 -22.27 21.25
C LEU A 493 -4.70 -22.53 21.93
N LEU A 494 -3.78 -21.59 21.80
CA LEU A 494 -2.46 -21.59 22.42
C LEU A 494 -2.42 -20.47 23.45
N LEU A 495 -2.17 -20.82 24.71
CA LEU A 495 -2.11 -19.82 25.79
C LEU A 495 -0.79 -19.05 25.72
N GLY A 496 -0.82 -17.72 25.90
CA GLY A 496 0.32 -16.82 25.85
C GLY A 496 1.44 -17.25 26.80
N SER A 497 1.09 -17.69 28.00
CA SER A 497 2.02 -18.27 28.98
C SER A 497 2.83 -19.49 28.50
N THR A 498 2.41 -20.13 27.41
CA THR A 498 3.13 -21.28 26.80
C THR A 498 3.98 -20.90 25.59
N LEU A 499 3.81 -19.69 25.04
CA LEU A 499 4.44 -19.25 23.80
C LEU A 499 5.84 -18.72 24.05
N THR A 500 6.79 -19.60 24.38
CA THR A 500 8.22 -19.26 24.43
C THR A 500 9.07 -20.45 24.00
N GLY A 501 10.02 -20.21 23.10
CA GLY A 501 10.87 -21.26 22.52
C GLY A 501 10.08 -22.25 21.66
N PRO A 502 10.54 -23.52 21.53
CA PRO A 502 9.83 -24.54 20.77
C PRO A 502 8.55 -24.98 21.48
N VAL A 503 7.42 -24.92 20.77
CA VAL A 503 6.09 -25.32 21.26
C VAL A 503 5.51 -26.38 20.33
N ALA A 504 5.12 -27.54 20.85
CA ALA A 504 4.40 -28.52 20.04
C ALA A 504 2.91 -28.14 20.00
N LEU A 505 2.32 -27.96 18.81
CA LEU A 505 0.89 -27.64 18.67
C LEU A 505 0.00 -28.65 19.40
N VAL A 506 0.37 -29.93 19.32
CA VAL A 506 -0.23 -31.01 20.10
C VAL A 506 0.87 -31.62 20.97
N PRO A 507 0.67 -31.75 22.30
CA PRO A 507 -0.59 -31.59 23.04
C PRO A 507 -0.81 -30.19 23.64
N THR A 508 0.06 -29.21 23.40
CA THR A 508 0.02 -27.92 24.12
C THR A 508 -1.23 -27.11 23.80
N GLY A 509 -1.61 -27.05 22.52
CA GLY A 509 -2.79 -26.33 22.07
C GLY A 509 -4.07 -27.04 22.52
N LEU A 510 -4.97 -26.29 23.14
CA LEU A 510 -6.32 -26.75 23.44
C LEU A 510 -7.05 -26.96 22.12
N ARG A 511 -7.28 -28.23 21.78
CA ARG A 511 -8.01 -28.61 20.58
C ARG A 511 -9.48 -28.25 20.72
N ILE A 512 -9.97 -27.44 19.78
CA ILE A 512 -11.38 -27.09 19.62
C ILE A 512 -11.90 -27.88 18.41
N PRO A 513 -12.77 -28.90 18.61
CA PRO A 513 -13.28 -29.74 17.52
C PRO A 513 -14.26 -29.04 16.57
N ALA A 514 -14.50 -27.75 16.78
CA ALA A 514 -15.28 -26.92 15.87
C ALA A 514 -14.40 -26.45 14.69
N GLY A 515 -15.04 -26.22 13.54
CA GLY A 515 -14.41 -25.59 12.38
C GLY A 515 -13.99 -24.14 12.65
N GLY A 516 -13.71 -23.37 11.61
CA GLY A 516 -13.10 -22.03 11.72
C GLY A 516 -13.65 -21.17 12.86
N VAL A 517 -12.84 -21.01 13.93
CA VAL A 517 -13.15 -20.17 15.09
C VAL A 517 -12.50 -18.81 14.92
N VAL A 518 -13.21 -17.77 15.38
CA VAL A 518 -12.71 -16.39 15.50
C VAL A 518 -12.85 -15.97 16.96
N GLY A 519 -11.78 -15.47 17.56
CA GLY A 519 -11.84 -14.85 18.89
C GLY A 519 -12.62 -13.53 18.82
N LEU A 520 -13.50 -13.28 19.79
CA LEU A 520 -14.24 -12.02 19.91
C LEU A 520 -13.52 -11.02 20.82
N GLY A 521 -12.33 -11.37 21.33
CA GLY A 521 -11.64 -10.59 22.35
C GLY A 521 -12.37 -10.59 23.70
N ASN A 522 -11.99 -9.67 24.57
CA ASN A 522 -12.61 -9.53 25.89
C ASN A 522 -14.00 -8.90 25.79
N VAL A 523 -15.05 -9.74 25.85
CA VAL A 523 -16.45 -9.30 25.76
C VAL A 523 -17.06 -8.84 27.09
N ASN A 524 -16.32 -8.89 28.20
CA ASN A 524 -16.89 -8.64 29.54
C ASN A 524 -16.47 -7.30 30.19
N ALA A 525 -15.70 -6.47 29.47
CA ALA A 525 -15.23 -5.15 29.90
C ALA A 525 -14.42 -5.12 31.22
N ALA A 526 -13.95 -6.27 31.70
CA ALA A 526 -13.03 -6.35 32.84
C ALA A 526 -11.60 -6.53 32.31
N GLY A 527 -10.85 -5.44 32.23
CA GLY A 527 -9.46 -5.45 31.73
C GLY A 527 -9.29 -4.47 30.57
N GLY A 528 -8.21 -3.70 30.56
CA GLY A 528 -8.03 -2.48 29.77
C GLY A 528 -7.79 -2.65 28.28
N ASP A 529 -8.05 -3.81 27.68
CA ASP A 529 -7.92 -4.02 26.24
C ASP A 529 -9.23 -3.59 25.57
N ARG A 530 -9.18 -2.48 24.83
CA ARG A 530 -10.26 -2.00 23.98
C ARG A 530 -9.95 -2.31 22.54
#